data_AF-A0A8T7GR01-F1
#
_entry.id   AF-A0A8T7GR01-F1
#
_cell.length_a   1.000
_cell.length_b   1.000
_cell.length_c   1.000
_cell.angle_alpha   90.00
_cell.angle_beta   90.00
_cell.angle_gamma   90.00
#
_symmetry.space_group_name_H-M   'P 1'
#
loop_
_entity.id
_entity.type
_entity.pdbx_description
1 polymer ?
#
loop_
_entity_poly.entity_id
_entity_poly.type
_entity_poly.pdbx_seq_one_letter_code
_entity_poly.pdbx_strand_id
1 'polypeptide(L)'
;MSVELSVVYEDNEVVVFKAPHDEELVELVHDYIKRKGRPVSWKELREAFSGIAGEDRLRKALHRLRDRGILIEIRGGYYATIDMPGADKLLALLKKFKRLKREHLELLNMHPVN
;
A
#
# COMPACT_ATOMS: atom_id res chain seq x y z
N MET A 1 -58.96 12.70 10.81
CA MET A 1 -57.87 12.77 9.80
C MET A 1 -56.62 13.15 10.55
N SER A 2 -55.65 12.24 10.63
CA SER A 2 -54.39 12.49 11.33
C SER A 2 -53.44 13.18 10.34
N VAL A 3 -52.91 14.34 10.71
CA VAL A 3 -51.96 15.08 9.88
C VAL A 3 -50.57 14.50 10.16
N GLU A 4 -50.02 13.72 9.22
CA GLU A 4 -48.61 13.32 9.27
C GLU A 4 -47.74 14.49 8.84
N LEU A 5 -46.85 14.92 9.74
CA LEU A 5 -45.84 15.94 9.45
C LEU A 5 -44.73 15.31 8.61
N SER A 6 -44.43 15.92 7.46
CA SER A 6 -43.28 15.55 6.63
C SER A 6 -42.06 16.37 7.02
N VAL A 7 -40.91 15.70 7.17
CA VAL A 7 -39.62 16.36 7.41
C VAL A 7 -39.23 17.13 6.15
N VAL A 8 -39.06 18.45 6.27
CA VAL A 8 -38.79 19.35 5.13
C VAL A 8 -37.29 19.57 4.91
N TYR A 9 -36.46 19.40 5.95
CA TYR A 9 -35.01 19.54 5.87
C TYR A 9 -34.33 18.89 7.09
N GLU A 10 -33.27 18.11 6.86
CA GLU A 10 -32.42 17.53 7.91
C GLU A 10 -30.97 17.99 7.63
N ASP A 11 -30.44 18.84 8.52
CA ASP A 11 -29.04 19.31 8.43
C ASP A 11 -28.13 18.21 8.98
N ASN A 12 -27.36 17.56 8.11
CA ASN A 12 -26.43 16.53 8.54
C ASN A 12 -25.19 17.22 9.11
N GLU A 13 -24.95 17.07 10.42
CA GLU A 13 -23.71 17.54 11.05
C GLU A 13 -22.47 16.98 10.32
N VAL A 14 -21.64 17.87 9.79
CA VAL A 14 -20.38 17.50 9.16
C VAL A 14 -19.28 17.44 10.21
N VAL A 15 -18.80 16.24 10.52
CA VAL A 15 -17.64 16.04 11.40
C VAL A 15 -16.35 16.04 10.57
N VAL A 16 -15.48 17.03 10.81
CA VAL A 16 -14.17 17.15 10.14
C VAL A 16 -13.07 16.62 11.04
N PHE A 17 -12.30 15.67 10.52
CA PHE A 17 -11.10 15.16 11.19
C PHE A 17 -9.85 15.78 10.57
N LYS A 18 -8.84 16.04 11.40
CA LYS A 18 -7.52 16.42 10.92
C LYS A 18 -6.90 15.22 10.18
N ALA A 19 -6.37 15.46 8.98
CA ALA A 19 -5.64 14.44 8.23
C ALA A 19 -4.37 13.99 8.98
N PRO A 20 -3.96 12.71 8.88
CA PRO A 20 -2.77 12.22 9.54
C PRO A 20 -1.51 12.89 9.00
N HIS A 21 -0.51 13.04 9.84
CA HIS A 21 0.85 13.40 9.44
C HIS A 21 1.52 12.24 8.68
N ASP A 22 2.67 12.50 8.04
CA ASP A 22 3.30 11.50 7.17
C ASP A 22 3.74 10.22 7.90
N GLU A 23 4.20 10.34 9.14
CA GLU A 23 4.58 9.16 9.94
C GLU A 23 3.34 8.36 10.38
N GLU A 24 2.28 9.04 10.80
CA GLU A 24 1.01 8.40 11.14
C GLU A 24 0.41 7.68 9.92
N LEU A 25 0.49 8.28 8.73
CA LEU A 25 0.05 7.65 7.48
C LEU A 25 0.84 6.38 7.18
N VAL A 26 2.15 6.38 7.42
CA VAL A 26 3.00 5.18 7.23
C VAL A 26 2.51 4.03 8.10
N GLU A 27 2.25 4.29 9.38
CA GLU A 27 1.75 3.28 10.31
C GLU A 27 0.33 2.82 9.95
N LEU A 28 -0.56 3.74 9.58
CA LEU A 28 -1.93 3.40 9.14
C LEU A 28 -1.93 2.50 7.89
N VAL A 29 -1.07 2.79 6.91
CA VAL A 29 -0.95 1.96 5.69
C VAL A 29 -0.42 0.58 6.03
N HIS A 30 0.60 0.49 6.88
CA HIS A 30 1.14 -0.79 7.34
C HIS A 30 0.08 -1.63 8.06
N ASP A 31 -0.62 -1.04 9.02
CA ASP A 31 -1.67 -1.70 9.78
C ASP A 31 -2.83 -2.15 8.90
N TYR A 32 -3.23 -1.33 7.93
CA TYR A 32 -4.27 -1.70 6.97
C TYR A 32 -3.89 -2.95 6.18
N ILE A 33 -2.68 -2.99 5.62
CA ILE A 33 -2.20 -4.14 4.83
C ILE A 33 -2.08 -5.37 5.73
N LYS A 34 -1.50 -5.22 6.93
CA LYS A 34 -1.37 -6.30 7.91
C LYS A 34 -2.71 -6.90 8.31
N ARG A 35 -3.70 -6.05 8.64
CA ARG A 35 -5.06 -6.49 9.03
C ARG A 35 -5.79 -7.24 7.92
N LYS A 36 -5.49 -6.97 6.65
CA LYS A 36 -6.08 -7.71 5.52
C LYS A 36 -5.60 -9.16 5.47
N GLY A 37 -4.42 -9.47 6.02
CA GLY A 37 -3.86 -10.83 6.03
C GLY A 37 -3.56 -11.40 4.64
N ARG A 38 -3.64 -10.57 3.59
CA ARG A 38 -3.36 -10.92 2.19
C ARG A 38 -2.70 -9.75 1.47
N PRO A 39 -2.03 -10.00 0.33
CA PRO A 39 -1.57 -8.91 -0.52
C PRO A 39 -2.74 -7.99 -0.93
N VAL A 40 -2.46 -6.69 -0.91
CA VAL A 40 -3.41 -5.62 -1.21
C VAL A 40 -2.96 -4.89 -2.47
N SER A 41 -3.88 -4.63 -3.40
CA SER A 41 -3.55 -3.91 -4.64
C SER A 41 -3.41 -2.40 -4.42
N TRP A 42 -2.66 -1.71 -5.29
CA TRP A 42 -2.63 -0.25 -5.34
C TRP A 42 -4.03 0.37 -5.44
N LYS A 43 -4.93 -0.22 -6.24
CA LYS A 43 -6.31 0.24 -6.38
C LYS A 43 -7.05 0.20 -5.03
N GLU A 44 -6.96 -0.92 -4.32
CA GLU A 44 -7.60 -1.09 -3.01
C GLU A 44 -7.03 -0.12 -1.96
N LEU A 45 -5.72 0.15 -2.00
CA LEU A 45 -5.10 1.15 -1.13
C LEU A 45 -5.61 2.56 -1.45
N ARG A 46 -5.70 2.94 -2.73
CA ARG A 46 -6.24 4.26 -3.10
C ARG A 46 -7.69 4.43 -2.67
N GLU A 47 -8.52 3.41 -2.85
CA GLU A 47 -9.92 3.44 -2.44
C GLU A 47 -10.04 3.63 -0.93
N ALA A 48 -9.27 2.85 -0.15
CA ALA A 48 -9.31 2.89 1.32
C ALA A 48 -8.77 4.21 1.92
N PHE A 49 -7.85 4.89 1.23
CA PHE A 49 -7.20 6.10 1.74
C PHE A 49 -7.63 7.40 1.03
N SER A 50 -8.59 7.35 0.10
CA SER A 50 -9.00 8.50 -0.74
C SER A 50 -9.47 9.73 0.05
N GLY A 51 -10.06 9.55 1.23
CA GLY A 51 -10.45 10.63 2.16
C GLY A 51 -9.43 10.93 3.28
N ILE A 52 -8.32 10.19 3.33
CA ILE A 52 -7.31 10.27 4.40
C ILE A 52 -6.04 10.93 3.88
N ALA A 53 -5.60 10.55 2.68
CA ALA A 53 -4.38 11.05 2.07
C ALA A 53 -4.44 10.98 0.53
N GLY A 54 -3.82 11.97 -0.13
CA GLY A 54 -3.64 11.93 -1.58
C GLY A 54 -2.67 10.83 -2.04
N GLU A 55 -2.76 10.45 -3.31
CA GLU A 55 -1.97 9.35 -3.89
C GLU A 55 -0.45 9.53 -3.74
N ASP A 56 0.05 10.76 -3.82
CA ASP A 56 1.48 11.05 -3.65
C ASP A 56 1.98 10.71 -2.24
N ARG A 57 1.21 11.10 -1.22
CA ARG A 57 1.52 10.80 0.18
C ARG A 57 1.43 9.29 0.43
N LEU A 58 0.43 8.63 -0.14
CA LEU A 58 0.29 7.18 -0.06
C LEU A 58 1.48 6.46 -0.72
N ARG A 59 1.95 6.94 -1.88
CA ARG A 59 3.14 6.40 -2.55
C ARG A 59 4.40 6.60 -1.71
N LYS A 60 4.58 7.78 -1.09
CA LYS A 60 5.68 8.06 -0.16
C LYS A 60 5.63 7.14 1.07
N ALA A 61 4.44 6.88 1.62
CA ALA A 61 4.28 5.97 2.74
C ALA A 61 4.71 4.55 2.38
N LEU A 62 4.24 4.02 1.24
CA LEU A 62 4.64 2.70 0.73
C LEU A 62 6.14 2.63 0.46
N HIS A 63 6.74 3.69 -0.09
CA HIS A 63 8.19 3.77 -0.30
C HIS A 63 8.96 3.65 1.01
N ARG A 64 8.57 4.43 2.04
CA ARG A 64 9.19 4.35 3.37
C ARG A 64 9.08 2.97 3.99
N LEU A 65 7.92 2.31 3.88
CA LEU A 65 7.75 0.94 4.38
C LEU A 65 8.63 -0.09 3.66
N ARG A 66 8.82 0.09 2.34
CA ARG A 66 9.73 -0.74 1.53
C ARG A 66 11.19 -0.51 1.88
N ASP A 67 11.60 0.75 2.07
CA ASP A 67 12.97 1.10 2.48
C ASP A 67 13.31 0.52 3.85
N ARG A 68 12.35 0.53 4.78
CA ARG A 68 12.46 -0.11 6.10
C ARG A 68 12.48 -1.64 6.03
N GLY A 69 12.21 -2.24 4.87
CA GLY A 69 12.15 -3.70 4.70
C GLY A 69 10.92 -4.36 5.34
N ILE A 70 9.90 -3.59 5.73
CA ILE A 70 8.68 -4.07 6.39
C ILE A 70 7.62 -4.46 5.36
N LEU A 71 7.67 -3.84 4.18
CA LEU A 71 6.74 -4.07 3.08
C LEU A 71 7.47 -4.56 1.84
N ILE A 72 6.85 -5.52 1.14
CA ILE A 72 7.30 -5.97 -0.17
C ILE A 72 6.25 -5.64 -1.22
N GLU A 73 6.73 -5.21 -2.39
CA GLU A 73 5.91 -5.07 -3.58
C GLU A 73 6.05 -6.34 -4.43
N ILE A 74 4.91 -6.93 -4.76
CA ILE A 74 4.73 -8.10 -5.60
C ILE A 74 4.43 -7.60 -7.03
N ARG A 75 4.72 -8.44 -8.03
CA ARG A 75 4.34 -8.16 -9.42
C ARG A 75 2.85 -7.79 -9.52
N GLY A 76 2.56 -6.80 -10.38
CA GLY A 76 1.18 -6.32 -10.61
C GLY A 76 0.71 -5.24 -9.65
N GLY A 77 1.59 -4.64 -8.85
CA GLY A 77 1.24 -3.53 -7.94
C GLY A 77 0.49 -3.99 -6.69
N TYR A 78 0.81 -5.20 -6.21
CA TYR A 78 0.30 -5.73 -4.94
C TYR A 78 1.35 -5.56 -3.85
N TYR A 79 0.89 -5.31 -2.63
CA TYR A 79 1.75 -5.04 -1.47
C TYR A 79 1.42 -6.01 -0.35
N ALA A 80 2.45 -6.57 0.30
CA ALA A 80 2.32 -7.47 1.43
C ALA A 80 3.34 -7.10 2.52
N THR A 81 2.98 -7.30 3.78
CA THR A 81 3.92 -7.16 4.89
C THR A 81 4.76 -8.44 5.04
N ILE A 82 5.98 -8.29 5.54
CA ILE A 82 6.93 -9.41 5.68
C ILE A 82 6.51 -10.44 6.74
N ASP A 83 5.63 -10.06 7.66
CA ASP A 83 5.15 -10.89 8.75
C ASP A 83 3.91 -11.74 8.37
N MET A 84 3.41 -11.62 7.13
CA MET A 84 2.30 -12.45 6.65
C MET A 84 2.70 -13.93 6.51
N PRO A 85 1.79 -14.87 6.82
CA PRO A 85 1.99 -16.28 6.50
C PRO A 85 2.27 -16.47 5.00
N GLY A 86 3.37 -17.16 4.66
CA GLY A 86 3.79 -17.36 3.27
C GLY A 86 4.67 -16.23 2.68
N ALA A 87 4.91 -15.15 3.43
CA ALA A 87 5.82 -14.08 3.03
C ALA A 87 7.28 -14.57 2.93
N ASP A 88 7.65 -15.60 3.68
CA ASP A 88 8.93 -16.30 3.63
C ASP A 88 9.23 -16.86 2.23
N LYS A 89 8.26 -17.55 1.61
CA LYS A 89 8.39 -18.10 0.25
C LYS A 89 8.48 -16.99 -0.79
N LEU A 90 7.68 -15.95 -0.63
CA LEU A 90 7.65 -14.79 -1.52
C LEU A 90 8.97 -14.01 -1.43
N LEU A 91 9.52 -13.82 -0.23
CA LEU A 91 10.81 -13.19 0.01
C LEU A 91 11.96 -14.02 -0.58
N ALA A 92 11.92 -15.34 -0.44
CA ALA A 92 12.89 -16.24 -1.05
C ALA A 92 12.87 -16.15 -2.59
N LEU A 93 11.68 -16.11 -3.19
CA LEU A 93 11.50 -15.90 -4.63
C LEU A 93 12.07 -14.55 -5.07
N LEU A 94 11.74 -13.46 -4.38
CA LEU A 94 12.24 -12.12 -4.70
C LEU A 94 13.78 -12.04 -4.60
N LYS A 95 14.37 -12.64 -3.57
CA LYS A 95 15.84 -12.74 -3.42
C LYS A 95 16.46 -13.51 -4.59
N LYS A 96 15.87 -14.64 -4.98
CA LYS A 96 16.31 -15.44 -6.14
C LYS A 96 16.24 -14.63 -7.43
N PHE A 97 15.14 -13.92 -7.68
CA PHE A 97 14.99 -13.06 -8.86
C PHE A 97 15.97 -11.88 -8.87
N LYS A 98 16.20 -11.21 -7.74
CA LYS A 98 17.21 -10.14 -7.64
C LYS A 98 18.60 -10.67 -7.95
N ARG A 99 18.97 -11.84 -7.43
CA ARG A 99 20.25 -12.49 -7.70
C ARG A 99 20.42 -12.80 -9.18
N LEU A 100 19.42 -13.47 -9.79
CA LEU A 100 19.41 -13.77 -11.22
C LEU A 100 19.51 -12.52 -12.10
N LYS A 101 18.78 -11.45 -11.75
CA LYS A 101 18.84 -10.19 -12.50
C LYS A 101 20.24 -9.56 -12.42
N ARG A 102 20.90 -9.64 -11.25
CA ARG A 102 22.25 -9.16 -11.07
C ARG A 102 23.26 -9.98 -11.89
N GLU A 103 23.20 -11.31 -11.80
CA GLU A 103 24.05 -12.22 -12.58
C GLU A 103 23.88 -11.99 -14.10
N HIS A 104 22.64 -11.82 -14.57
CA HIS A 104 22.35 -11.52 -15.97
C HIS A 104 22.91 -10.16 -16.43
N LEU A 105 22.81 -9.13 -15.57
CA LEU A 105 23.35 -7.81 -15.89
C LEU A 105 24.88 -7.82 -15.91
N GLU A 106 25.52 -8.58 -15.02
CA GLU A 106 26.97 -8.79 -15.02
C GLU A 106 27.42 -9.50 -16.33
N LEU A 107 26.67 -10.50 -16.80
CA LEU A 107 26.94 -11.16 -18.09
C LEU A 107 26.79 -10.22 -19.30
N LEU A 108 25.77 -9.37 -19.32
CA LEU A 108 25.56 -8.38 -20.39
C LEU A 108 26.68 -7.35 -20.46
N ASN A 109 27.26 -6.98 -19.32
CA ASN A 109 28.34 -6.00 -19.24
C ASN A 109 29.73 -6.60 -19.53
N MET A 110 29.86 -7.92 -19.67
CA MET A 110 31.11 -8.62 -19.98
C MET A 110 31.38 -8.81 -21.48
N HIS A 111 30.48 -8.37 -22.35
CA HIS A 111 30.72 -8.31 -23.79
C HIS A 111 30.82 -6.85 -24.22
N PRO A 112 32.03 -6.27 -24.31
CA PRO A 112 32.18 -5.01 -25.03
C PRO A 112 31.74 -5.28 -26.47
N VAL A 113 30.75 -4.50 -26.92
CA VAL A 113 30.43 -4.38 -28.34
C VAL A 113 31.73 -3.89 -29.00
N ASN A 114 32.38 -4.78 -29.74
CA ASN A 114 33.48 -4.41 -30.63
C ASN A 114 33.00 -3.39 -31.67
#